data_AF-T1AWM7-F1
#
_entry.id   AF-T1AWM7-F1
#
_cell.length_a   1.000
_cell.length_b   1.000
_cell.length_c   1.000
_cell.angle_alpha   90.00
_cell.angle_beta   90.00
_cell.angle_gamma   90.00
#
_symmetry.space_group_name_H-M   'P 1'
#
loop_
_entity.id
_entity.type
_entity.pdbx_description
1 polymer ?
#
loop_
_entity_poly.entity_id
_entity_poly.type
_entity_poly.pdbx_seq_one_letter_code
_entity_poly.pdbx_strand_id
1 'polypeptide(L)' 'AGALPNPGVYSLYRDAQGALWIGTRGGVALWRQGRLSLPPVLAPLRAWQINLIDEYPRGTYWFGTQGGLYRL' A
#
# COMPACT_ATOMS: atom_id res chain seq x y z
N ALA A 1 14.74 5.58 10.85
CA ALA A 1 13.60 4.70 10.54
C ALA A 1 12.61 5.49 9.67
N GLY A 2 12.06 4.92 8.60
CA GLY A 2 11.05 5.61 7.79
C GLY A 2 9.72 5.69 8.54
N ALA A 3 8.97 6.78 8.36
CA ALA A 3 7.63 6.94 8.93
C ALA A 3 6.56 6.45 7.96
N LEU A 4 5.49 5.86 8.50
CA LEU A 4 4.29 5.56 7.73
C LEU A 4 3.63 6.87 7.23
N PRO A 5 2.89 6.85 6.10
CA PRO A 5 2.12 8.00 5.64
C PRO A 5 1.08 8.46 6.66
N ASN A 6 0.56 7.53 7.45
CA ASN A 6 -0.37 7.78 8.54
C ASN A 6 -0.24 6.66 9.60
N PRO A 7 -0.37 6.96 10.91
CA PRO A 7 -0.30 5.94 11.96
C PRO A 7 -1.50 4.99 11.98
N GLY A 8 -2.65 5.38 11.40
CA GLY A 8 -3.81 4.51 11.24
C GLY A 8 -3.61 3.52 10.11
N VAL A 9 -3.33 2.26 10.45
CA VAL A 9 -3.20 1.13 9.53
C VAL A 9 -4.54 0.41 9.42
N TYR A 10 -4.98 0.15 8.18
CA TYR A 10 -6.29 -0.46 7.89
C TYR A 10 -6.17 -1.79 7.14
N SER A 11 -5.07 -1.98 6.40
CA SER A 11 -4.85 -3.19 5.63
C SER A 11 -3.36 -3.54 5.58
N LEU A 12 -3.08 -4.84 5.62
CA LEU A 12 -1.76 -5.41 5.47
C LEU A 12 -1.84 -6.53 4.42
N TYR A 13 -0.92 -6.52 3.47
CA TYR A 13 -0.84 -7.54 2.44
C TYR A 13 0.61 -7.92 2.19
N ARG A 14 0.92 -9.21 2.27
CA ARG A 14 2.26 -9.72 1.97
C ARG A 14 2.23 -10.34 0.57
N ASP A 15 3.02 -9.77 -0.33
CA ASP A 15 3.10 -10.28 -1.70
C ASP A 15 3.94 -11.56 -1.81
N ALA A 16 3.86 -12.21 -2.97
CA ALA A 16 4.61 -13.43 -3.24
C ALA A 16 6.13 -13.24 -3.28
N GLN A 17 6.62 -11.99 -3.35
CA GLN A 17 8.06 -11.65 -3.30
C GLN A 17 8.52 -11.28 -1.88
N GLY A 18 7.63 -11.39 -0.89
CA GLY A 18 7.90 -11.19 0.53
C GLY A 18 7.91 -9.73 0.99
N ALA A 19 7.48 -8.78 0.15
CA ALA A 19 7.27 -7.41 0.60
C ALA A 19 5.91 -7.29 1.31
N LEU A 20 5.87 -6.43 2.33
CA LEU A 20 4.66 -6.11 3.08
C LEU A 20 4.14 -4.75 2.62
N TRP A 21 2.97 -4.76 2.00
CA TRP A 21 2.19 -3.59 1.65
C TRP A 21 1.34 -3.19 2.86
N ILE A 22 1.41 -1.90 3.22
CA ILE A 22 0.78 -1.34 4.41
C ILE A 22 -0.17 -0.24 3.96
N GLY A 23 -1.47 -0.51 4.01
CA GLY A 23 -2.52 0.44 3.68
C GLY A 23 -2.89 1.27 4.91
N THR A 24 -2.85 2.58 4.76
CA THR A 24 -3.10 3.55 5.83
C THR A 24 -4.20 4.52 5.44
N ARG A 25 -4.58 5.42 6.36
CA ARG A 25 -5.46 6.56 6.01
C ARG A 25 -4.83 7.54 5.01
N GLY A 26 -3.50 7.56 4.90
CA GLY A 26 -2.74 8.48 4.04
C GLY A 26 -2.06 7.79 2.85
N GLY A 27 -2.66 6.72 2.32
CA GLY A 27 -2.10 5.94 1.22
C GLY A 27 -1.32 4.71 1.68
N VAL A 28 -0.38 4.27 0.84
CA VAL A 28 0.30 2.98 0.96
C VAL A 28 1.78 3.16 1.27
N ALA A 29 2.31 2.32 2.15
CA ALA A 29 3.75 2.13 2.34
C ALA A 29 4.16 0.71 1.97
N LEU A 30 5.42 0.56 1.55
CA LEU A 30 6.02 -0.73 1.25
C LEU A 30 7.18 -1.01 2.21
N TRP A 31 7.09 -2.14 2.91
CA TRP A 31 8.15 -2.66 3.75
C TRP A 31 8.82 -3.86 3.09
N ARG A 32 10.13 -3.77 2.87
CA ARG A 32 10.93 -4.85 2.27
C ARG A 32 12.32 -4.84 2.87
N GLN A 33 12.83 -6.03 3.25
CA GLN A 33 14.20 -6.20 3.76
C GLN A 33 14.57 -5.23 4.91
N GLY A 34 13.66 -5.06 5.88
CA GLY A 34 13.90 -4.19 7.03
C GLY A 34 13.75 -2.69 6.75
N ARG A 35 13.32 -2.30 5.54
CA ARG A 35 13.21 -0.91 5.13
C ARG A 35 11.79 -0.57 4.72
N LEU A 36 11.28 0.53 5.30
CA LEU A 36 10.06 1.20 4.86
C LEU A 36 10.38 2.15 3.70
N SER A 37 9.49 2.19 2.69
CA SER A 37 9.58 3.11 1.56
C SER A 37 8.19 3.56 1.10
N LEU A 38 8.14 4.74 0.46
CA LEU A 38 6.95 5.31 -0.16
C LEU A 38 7.21 5.48 -1.67
N PRO A 39 7.07 4.42 -2.49
CA PRO A 39 7.34 4.49 -3.92
C PRO A 39 6.61 5.66 -4.61
N PRO A 40 7.29 6.45 -5.47
CA PRO A 40 6.65 7.58 -6.16
C PRO A 40 5.41 7.19 -6.98
N VAL A 41 5.37 5.97 -7.51
CA VAL A 41 4.23 5.44 -8.26
C VAL A 41 2.94 5.33 -7.41
N LEU A 42 3.06 5.29 -6.09
CA LEU A 42 1.94 5.26 -5.14
C LEU A 42 1.55 6.67 -4.65
N ALA A 43 2.21 7.74 -5.13
CA ALA A 43 1.86 9.10 -4.75
C ALA A 43 0.38 9.46 -4.97
N PRO A 44 -0.30 9.02 -6.04
CA PRO A 44 -1.74 9.27 -6.23
C PRO A 44 -2.62 8.72 -5.11
N LEU A 45 -2.17 7.68 -4.40
CA LEU A 45 -2.91 7.06 -3.30
C LEU A 45 -2.81 7.85 -1.99
N ARG A 46 -1.93 8.85 -1.88
CA ARG A 46 -1.74 9.62 -0.63
C ARG A 46 -2.97 10.41 -0.18
N ALA A 47 -3.86 10.73 -1.12
CA ALA A 47 -5.12 11.41 -0.83
C ALA A 47 -6.21 10.46 -0.31
N TRP A 48 -5.97 9.14 -0.31
CA TRP A 48 -7.00 8.14 -0.10
C TRP A 48 -6.66 7.17 1.03
N GLN A 49 -7.67 6.84 1.83
CA GLN A 49 -7.59 5.73 2.77
C GLN A 49 -7.62 4.39 2.02
N ILE A 50 -6.74 3.47 2.42
CA ILE A 50 -6.55 2.16 1.78
C ILE A 50 -7.18 1.07 2.63
N ASN A 51 -8.33 0.58 2.19
CA ASN A 51 -9.14 -0.41 2.91
C ASN A 51 -8.82 -1.85 2.51
N LEU A 52 -8.29 -2.05 1.30
CA LEU A 52 -7.97 -3.35 0.75
C LEU A 52 -6.72 -3.26 -0.12
N ILE A 53 -5.91 -4.31 -0.06
CA ILE A 53 -4.76 -4.54 -0.94
C ILE A 53 -4.83 -5.99 -1.38
N ASP A 54 -4.77 -6.24 -2.69
CA ASP A 54 -4.75 -7.58 -3.24
C ASP A 54 -3.86 -7.67 -4.48
N GLU A 55 -3.36 -8.86 -4.80
CA GLU A 55 -2.51 -9.15 -5.97
C GLU A 55 -3.24 -10.15 -6.88
N TYR A 56 -3.82 -9.67 -7.97
CA TYR A 56 -4.45 -10.56 -8.95
C TYR A 56 -4.59 -9.91 -10.34
N PRO A 57 -4.09 -10.55 -11.42
CA PRO A 57 -3.18 -11.69 -11.41
C PRO A 57 -1.82 -11.31 -10.80
N ARG A 58 -0.95 -12.29 -10.59
CA ARG A 58 0.40 -12.08 -10.04
C ARG A 58 1.10 -10.89 -10.74
N GLY A 59 1.65 -9.98 -9.93
CA GLY A 59 2.30 -8.76 -10.38
C GLY A 59 1.37 -7.56 -10.64
N THR A 60 0.05 -7.73 -10.53
CA THR A 60 -0.92 -6.63 -10.61
C THR A 60 -1.48 -6.35 -9.22
N TYR A 61 -1.31 -5.13 -8.72
CA TYR A 61 -1.75 -4.77 -7.38
C TYR A 61 -3.00 -3.90 -7.43
N TRP A 62 -4.00 -4.29 -6.65
CA TRP A 62 -5.26 -3.58 -6.52
C TRP A 62 -5.36 -2.96 -5.14
N PHE A 63 -5.78 -1.70 -5.10
CA PHE A 63 -6.01 -0.96 -3.87
C PHE A 63 -7.47 -0.52 -3.81
N GLY A 64 -8.19 -1.05 -2.83
CA GLY A 64 -9.52 -0.56 -2.48
C GLY A 64 -9.40 0.75 -1.72
N THR A 65 -9.88 1.83 -2.31
CA THR A 65 -9.83 3.17 -1.73
C THR A 65 -11.23 3.72 -1.45
N GLN A 66 -11.33 4.83 -0.72
CA GLN A 66 -12.59 5.57 -0.58
C GLN A 66 -13.08 6.20 -1.90
N GLY A 67 -12.20 6.36 -2.90
CA GLY A 67 -12.54 6.89 -4.23
C GLY A 67 -12.82 5.80 -5.28
N GLY A 68 -12.89 4.53 -4.89
CA GLY A 68 -13.02 3.40 -5.80
C GLY A 68 -11.77 2.52 -5.85
N LEU A 69 -11.58 1.83 -6.97
CA LEU A 69 -10.53 0.83 -7.15
C LEU A 69 -9.35 1.41 -7.92
N TYR A 70 -8.14 1.34 -7.36
CA TYR A 70 -6.90 1.73 -8.03
C TYR A 70 -6.11 0.49 -8.45
N ARG A 71 -5.61 0.48 -9.67
CA ARG A 71 -4.74 -0.58 -10.21
C ARG A 71 -3.34 -0.05 -10.42
N LEU A 72 -2.35 -0.79 -9.93
CA LEU A 72 -0.94 -0.63 -10.22
C LEU A 72 -0.46 -1.74 -11.15
#